data_AF-A0A949SGY0-F1
#
_entry.id   AF-A0A949SGY0-F1
#
_cell.length_a   1.000
_cell.length_b   1.000
_cell.length_c   1.000
_cell.angle_alpha   90.00
_cell.angle_beta   90.00
_cell.angle_gamma   90.00
#
_symmetry.space_group_name_H-M   'P 1'
#
loop_
_entity.id
_entity.type
_entity.pdbx_description
1 polymer ?
#
loop_
_entity_poly.entity_id
_entity_poly.type
_entity_poly.pdbx_seq_one_letter_code
_entity_poly.pdbx_strand_id
1 'polypeptide(L)'
;MGTRRNTYLFVIGLMLTLGLTSVFANDTDKAKRKRLKTEGILSIKSSPAAYPVRIDGRDVGMTGVGEGMEYYLAPGVHKVEVLGPDGKVAWTDEVTIRKGMRNCICVKAVETTTTKACPYRFHLEGPARVTEGDLVTFTAVPDIESPIPLKFAWRVDNGTVTSGLGTPTITVDSRGMGNRVINAELDVNDDVYDGRCRQTISVPTDVEALPPDIPTPKAFACDEFISKSADDDKARFDNCVIQVQNTPDAKLYVVIYPGTDKASRTRNTYERLSKRALDYMVRTRGLDPTRVQFIKGSSRERTTYKMWVVPPGAQLPPID
;
A
#
# COMPACT_ATOMS: atom_id res chain seq x y z
N MET A 1 35.94 29.99 -67.42
CA MET A 1 36.24 30.32 -68.84
C MET A 1 34.96 30.10 -69.62
N GLY A 2 34.20 31.10 -70.05
CA GLY A 2 34.65 32.38 -70.61
C GLY A 2 34.56 32.31 -72.14
N THR A 3 33.34 32.47 -72.65
CA THR A 3 32.95 33.19 -73.89
C THR A 3 33.55 32.80 -75.25
N ARG A 4 32.66 32.52 -76.22
CA ARG A 4 32.61 33.05 -77.61
C ARG A 4 31.38 32.43 -78.30
N ARG A 5 30.24 33.11 -78.38
CA ARG A 5 29.81 34.12 -79.38
C ARG A 5 30.09 33.70 -80.83
N ASN A 6 29.02 33.37 -81.55
CA ASN A 6 28.90 33.71 -82.96
C ASN A 6 27.47 34.13 -83.29
N THR A 7 27.42 35.24 -84.02
CA THR A 7 26.27 36.02 -84.41
C THR A 7 26.06 35.76 -85.90
N TYR A 8 24.84 35.39 -86.32
CA TYR A 8 24.40 35.59 -87.70
C TYR A 8 22.95 36.06 -87.69
N LEU A 9 22.81 37.37 -87.93
CA LEU A 9 21.61 38.04 -88.42
C LEU A 9 21.29 37.53 -89.83
N PHE A 10 20.06 37.10 -90.09
CA PHE A 10 19.46 37.26 -91.43
C PHE A 10 17.92 37.30 -91.35
N VAL A 11 17.42 38.50 -91.66
CA VAL A 11 16.21 38.83 -92.44
C VAL A 11 14.81 38.53 -91.88
N ILE A 12 14.11 39.66 -91.74
CA ILE A 12 12.70 39.89 -91.46
C ILE A 12 11.81 39.25 -92.53
N GLY A 13 10.90 38.39 -92.10
CA GLY A 13 9.77 37.91 -92.90
C GLY A 13 8.48 38.08 -92.10
N LEU A 14 7.85 39.24 -92.23
CA LEU A 14 6.56 39.58 -91.63
C LEU A 14 5.45 38.94 -92.48
N MET A 15 4.95 37.78 -92.07
CA MET A 15 3.74 37.16 -92.61
C MET A 15 2.64 37.22 -91.55
N LEU A 16 1.75 38.18 -91.73
CA LEU A 16 0.55 38.42 -90.95
C LEU A 16 -0.50 37.39 -91.38
N THR A 17 -0.51 36.21 -90.77
CA THR A 17 -1.64 35.28 -90.90
C THR A 17 -2.55 35.44 -89.70
N LEU A 18 -3.70 36.09 -89.94
CA LEU A 18 -4.90 36.04 -89.10
C LEU A 18 -5.38 34.58 -89.01
N GLY A 19 -4.78 33.82 -88.11
CA GLY A 19 -5.28 32.52 -87.68
C GLY A 19 -6.27 32.74 -86.56
N LEU A 20 -7.56 32.66 -86.89
CA LEU A 20 -8.64 32.47 -85.92
C LEU A 20 -8.24 31.36 -84.95
N THR A 21 -7.94 31.70 -83.70
CA THR A 21 -7.85 30.72 -82.61
C THR A 21 -9.26 30.20 -82.36
N SER A 22 -9.66 29.16 -83.09
CA SER A 22 -10.77 28.32 -82.67
C SER A 22 -10.29 27.59 -81.42
N VAL A 23 -10.59 28.16 -80.25
CA VAL A 23 -10.55 27.43 -78.98
C VAL A 23 -11.58 26.31 -79.14
N PHE A 24 -11.11 25.11 -79.47
CA PHE A 24 -11.92 23.92 -79.38
C PHE A 24 -12.23 23.72 -77.89
N ALA A 25 -13.36 24.26 -77.45
CA ALA A 25 -13.96 23.92 -76.17
C ALA A 25 -14.17 22.40 -76.18
N ASN A 26 -13.37 21.71 -75.36
CA ASN A 26 -13.35 20.27 -75.22
C ASN A 26 -14.80 19.77 -75.00
N ASP A 27 -15.21 18.66 -75.62
CA ASP A 27 -16.59 18.16 -75.47
C ASP A 27 -16.93 17.83 -74.00
N THR A 28 -15.90 17.53 -73.21
CA THR A 28 -15.98 17.40 -71.75
C THR A 28 -16.42 18.70 -71.06
N ASP A 29 -15.95 19.87 -71.52
CA ASP A 29 -16.34 21.16 -70.97
C ASP A 29 -17.77 21.53 -71.31
N LYS A 30 -18.23 21.24 -72.53
CA LYS A 30 -19.64 21.46 -72.93
C LYS A 30 -20.60 20.57 -72.14
N ALA A 31 -20.27 19.29 -71.96
CA ALA A 31 -21.07 18.35 -71.16
C ALA A 31 -21.13 18.75 -69.68
N LYS A 32 -19.99 19.16 -69.09
CA LYS A 32 -19.89 19.69 -67.73
C LYS A 32 -20.73 20.96 -67.56
N ARG A 33 -20.65 21.89 -68.51
CA ARG A 33 -21.43 23.15 -68.52
C ARG A 33 -22.93 22.91 -68.72
N LYS A 34 -23.34 21.84 -69.39
CA LYS A 34 -24.74 21.42 -69.53
C LYS A 34 -25.29 20.80 -68.23
N ARG A 35 -24.53 19.93 -67.55
CA ARG A 35 -24.88 19.38 -66.23
C ARG A 35 -25.05 20.47 -65.17
N LEU A 36 -24.12 21.42 -65.12
CA LEU A 36 -24.18 22.61 -64.26
C LEU A 36 -25.43 23.48 -64.49
N LYS A 37 -26.06 23.38 -65.68
CA LYS A 37 -27.30 24.10 -66.03
C LYS A 37 -28.57 23.33 -65.71
N THR A 38 -28.53 22.08 -65.24
CA THR A 38 -29.72 21.25 -64.96
C THR A 38 -29.71 20.62 -63.57
N GLU A 39 -28.53 20.39 -63.00
CA GLU A 39 -28.31 19.76 -61.69
C GLU A 39 -27.82 20.79 -60.66
N GLY A 40 -27.94 20.46 -59.38
CA GLY A 40 -27.20 21.14 -58.31
C GLY A 40 -25.93 20.36 -57.94
N ILE A 41 -25.01 21.02 -57.23
CA ILE A 41 -23.74 20.42 -56.80
C ILE A 41 -23.82 20.18 -55.29
N LEU A 42 -23.53 18.95 -54.87
CA LEU A 42 -23.29 18.60 -53.48
C LEU A 42 -21.80 18.31 -53.30
N SER A 43 -21.11 19.09 -52.48
CA SER A 43 -19.70 18.89 -52.13
C SER A 43 -19.59 18.35 -50.71
N ILE A 44 -19.03 17.15 -50.55
CA ILE A 44 -18.88 16.51 -49.23
C ILE A 44 -17.40 16.36 -48.90
N LYS A 45 -16.98 16.98 -47.80
CA LYS A 45 -15.64 16.92 -47.25
C LYS A 45 -15.65 16.21 -45.92
N SER A 46 -14.61 15.42 -45.66
CA SER A 46 -14.35 14.84 -44.34
C SER A 46 -12.91 15.02 -43.87
N SER A 47 -12.72 14.85 -42.56
CA SER A 47 -11.43 14.84 -41.89
C SER A 47 -11.42 13.77 -40.80
N PRO A 48 -10.31 13.03 -40.58
CA PRO A 48 -9.03 13.12 -41.30
C PRO A 48 -8.97 12.31 -42.60
N ALA A 49 -9.88 11.35 -42.81
CA ALA A 49 -9.87 10.44 -43.97
C ALA A 49 -11.14 10.59 -44.83
N ALA A 50 -11.11 9.98 -46.02
CA ALA A 50 -12.28 9.84 -46.89
C ALA A 50 -13.15 8.68 -46.40
N TYR A 51 -14.47 8.83 -46.52
CA TYR A 51 -15.46 7.87 -46.03
C TYR A 51 -16.50 7.57 -47.11
N PRO A 52 -17.07 6.35 -47.16
CA PRO A 52 -18.09 6.01 -48.14
C PRO A 52 -19.35 6.88 -48.00
N VAL A 53 -19.92 7.25 -49.14
CA VAL A 53 -21.12 8.09 -49.24
C VAL A 53 -22.22 7.32 -49.94
N ARG A 54 -23.41 7.37 -49.32
CA ARG A 54 -24.66 6.90 -49.88
C ARG A 54 -25.63 8.07 -50.03
N ILE A 55 -26.26 8.18 -51.20
CA ILE A 55 -27.27 9.20 -51.49
C ILE A 55 -28.54 8.48 -51.93
N ASP A 56 -29.66 8.77 -51.25
CA ASP A 56 -30.97 8.14 -51.46
C ASP A 56 -30.91 6.60 -51.46
N GLY A 57 -30.13 6.04 -50.54
CA GLY A 57 -29.97 4.59 -50.40
C GLY A 57 -28.97 3.96 -51.37
N ARG A 58 -28.34 4.70 -52.30
CA ARG A 58 -27.38 4.19 -53.28
C ARG A 58 -25.95 4.61 -52.97
N ASP A 59 -25.00 3.68 -53.06
CA ASP A 59 -23.57 3.97 -52.87
C ASP A 59 -23.06 4.76 -54.08
N VAL A 60 -22.59 5.99 -53.84
CA VAL A 60 -22.20 6.93 -54.91
C VAL A 60 -20.70 7.21 -54.96
N GLY A 61 -19.95 6.88 -53.90
CA GLY A 61 -18.50 7.04 -53.86
C GLY A 61 -17.98 7.36 -52.47
N MET A 62 -16.95 8.21 -52.40
CA MET A 62 -16.28 8.62 -51.16
C MET A 62 -16.35 10.14 -50.96
N THR A 63 -16.33 10.60 -49.71
CA THR A 63 -16.08 12.01 -49.37
C THR A 63 -14.66 12.42 -49.76
N GLY A 64 -14.40 13.73 -49.81
CA GLY A 64 -13.07 14.27 -50.08
C GLY A 64 -12.30 14.67 -48.83
N VAL A 65 -10.97 14.57 -48.87
CA VAL A 65 -10.06 15.05 -47.82
C VAL A 65 -9.34 16.30 -48.32
N GLY A 66 -9.33 17.36 -47.52
CA GLY A 66 -8.79 18.67 -47.93
C GLY A 66 -9.75 19.44 -48.83
N GLU A 67 -10.09 18.87 -50.00
CA GLU A 67 -11.14 19.36 -50.90
C GLU A 67 -12.36 18.44 -50.87
N GLY A 68 -13.58 18.98 -51.00
CA GLY A 68 -14.81 18.19 -50.94
C GLY A 68 -15.12 17.51 -52.28
N MET A 69 -15.50 16.24 -52.25
CA MET A 69 -15.90 15.49 -53.45
C MET A 69 -17.27 15.98 -53.93
N GLU A 70 -17.38 16.25 -55.24
CA GLU A 70 -18.59 16.80 -55.85
C GLU A 70 -19.48 15.72 -56.46
N TYR A 71 -20.76 15.77 -56.10
CA TYR A 71 -21.84 14.97 -56.65
C TYR A 71 -22.85 15.89 -57.34
N TYR A 72 -23.27 15.52 -58.54
CA TYR A 72 -24.25 16.29 -59.32
C TYR A 72 -25.60 15.61 -59.20
N LEU A 73 -26.57 16.32 -58.63
CA LEU A 73 -27.87 15.76 -58.25
C LEU A 73 -29.00 16.59 -58.87
N ALA A 74 -30.13 15.94 -59.16
CA ALA A 74 -31.32 16.65 -59.60
C ALA A 74 -31.81 17.61 -58.50
N PRO A 75 -32.54 18.68 -58.83
CA PRO A 75 -33.16 19.52 -57.81
C PRO A 75 -34.20 18.72 -57.01
N GLY A 76 -34.12 18.77 -55.69
CA GLY A 76 -34.96 17.95 -54.80
C GLY A 76 -34.35 17.81 -53.41
N VAL A 77 -35.06 17.10 -52.52
CA VAL A 77 -34.52 16.70 -51.21
C VAL A 77 -33.82 15.36 -51.40
N HIS A 78 -32.56 15.29 -50.95
CA HIS A 78 -31.75 14.09 -51.02
C HIS A 78 -31.27 13.69 -49.63
N LYS A 79 -31.39 12.41 -49.29
CA LYS A 79 -30.85 11.87 -48.05
C LYS A 79 -29.39 11.50 -48.26
N VAL A 80 -28.49 12.12 -47.50
CA VAL A 80 -27.04 11.91 -47.59
C VAL A 80 -26.58 11.16 -46.35
N GLU A 81 -25.92 10.03 -46.54
CA GLU A 81 -25.39 9.18 -45.48
C GLU A 81 -23.88 9.01 -45.69
N VAL A 82 -23.08 9.26 -44.66
CA VAL A 82 -21.64 8.97 -44.64
C VAL A 82 -21.40 7.79 -43.73
N LEU A 83 -20.75 6.75 -44.26
CA LEU A 83 -20.49 5.51 -43.53
C LEU A 83 -19.17 5.60 -42.74
N GLY A 84 -19.18 5.08 -41.51
CA GLY A 84 -17.98 4.92 -40.71
C GLY A 84 -17.10 3.75 -41.21
N PRO A 85 -15.88 3.59 -40.65
CA PRO A 85 -15.00 2.46 -40.94
C PRO A 85 -15.63 1.08 -40.68
N ASP A 86 -16.63 1.00 -39.80
CA ASP A 86 -17.38 -0.21 -39.48
C ASP A 86 -18.51 -0.53 -40.49
N GLY A 87 -18.66 0.30 -41.53
CA GLY A 87 -19.67 0.16 -42.58
C GLY A 87 -21.07 0.63 -42.17
N LYS A 88 -21.26 1.17 -40.96
CA LYS A 88 -22.54 1.72 -40.49
C LYS A 88 -22.67 3.19 -40.83
N VAL A 89 -23.90 3.70 -40.88
CA VAL A 89 -24.16 5.14 -41.07
C VAL A 89 -23.64 5.90 -39.86
N ALA A 90 -22.52 6.61 -40.02
CA ALA A 90 -21.91 7.42 -38.98
C ALA A 90 -22.48 8.85 -38.93
N TRP A 91 -23.01 9.32 -40.06
CA TRP A 91 -23.65 10.63 -40.17
C TRP A 91 -24.72 10.60 -41.26
N THR A 92 -25.84 11.29 -41.03
CA THR A 92 -26.95 11.41 -42.00
C THR A 92 -27.54 12.81 -41.95
N ASP A 93 -27.96 13.31 -43.11
CA ASP A 93 -28.69 14.57 -43.22
C ASP A 93 -29.58 14.59 -44.47
N GLU A 94 -30.60 15.44 -44.49
CA GLU A 94 -31.46 15.69 -45.64
C GLU A 94 -31.14 17.05 -46.25
N VAL A 95 -30.57 17.04 -47.46
CA VAL A 95 -30.11 18.25 -48.12
C VAL A 95 -31.02 18.59 -49.29
N THR A 96 -31.55 19.81 -49.29
CA THR A 96 -32.32 20.34 -50.42
C THR A 96 -31.38 20.87 -51.50
N ILE A 97 -31.25 20.12 -52.60
CA ILE A 97 -30.47 20.51 -53.76
C ILE A 97 -31.32 21.41 -54.67
N ARG A 98 -30.76 22.55 -55.09
CA ARG A 98 -31.37 23.42 -56.10
C ARG A 98 -30.45 23.54 -57.31
N LYS A 99 -31.08 23.68 -58.47
CA LYS A 99 -30.43 23.84 -59.77
C LYS A 99 -29.37 24.96 -59.75
N GLY A 100 -28.15 24.64 -60.22
CA GLY A 100 -27.07 25.61 -60.35
C GLY A 100 -26.48 26.12 -59.03
N MET A 101 -26.93 25.62 -57.88
CA MET A 101 -26.38 25.96 -56.57
C MET A 101 -25.47 24.86 -56.02
N ARG A 102 -24.47 25.28 -55.24
CA ARG A 102 -23.55 24.40 -54.53
C ARG A 102 -23.94 24.31 -53.05
N ASN A 103 -24.13 23.09 -52.56
CA ASN A 103 -24.29 22.77 -51.14
C ASN A 103 -23.02 22.09 -50.64
N CYS A 104 -22.56 22.43 -49.44
CA CYS A 104 -21.33 21.91 -48.87
C CYS A 104 -21.61 21.25 -47.51
N ILE A 105 -21.18 20.00 -47.37
CA ILE A 105 -21.22 19.23 -46.12
C ILE A 105 -19.78 19.01 -45.66
N CYS A 106 -19.50 19.29 -44.39
CA CYS A 106 -18.22 18.99 -43.76
C CYS A 106 -18.45 18.04 -42.58
N VAL A 107 -17.90 16.83 -42.65
CA VAL A 107 -18.00 15.81 -41.60
C VAL A 107 -16.64 15.65 -40.92
N LYS A 108 -16.58 15.78 -39.61
CA LYS A 108 -15.35 15.49 -38.84
C LYS A 108 -15.54 14.18 -38.11
N ALA A 109 -14.73 13.18 -38.42
CA ALA A 109 -14.67 11.97 -37.63
C ALA A 109 -14.05 12.30 -36.26
N VAL A 110 -14.72 11.85 -35.21
CA VAL A 110 -14.24 11.94 -33.83
C VAL A 110 -14.07 10.51 -33.36
N GLU A 111 -12.83 10.11 -33.11
CA GLU A 111 -12.54 8.84 -32.46
C GLU A 111 -12.81 8.99 -30.97
N THR A 112 -13.81 8.29 -30.46
CA THR A 112 -14.06 8.15 -29.03
C THR A 112 -13.51 6.81 -28.56
N THR A 113 -12.46 6.85 -27.74
CA THR A 113 -11.96 5.67 -27.03
C THR A 113 -12.90 5.35 -25.88
N THR A 114 -13.73 4.32 -26.04
CA THR A 114 -14.51 3.76 -24.93
C THR A 114 -13.61 2.94 -24.02
N THR A 115 -13.15 3.51 -22.91
CA THR A 115 -12.42 2.77 -21.87
C THR A 115 -13.40 1.95 -21.04
N LYS A 116 -13.30 0.63 -21.08
CA LYS A 116 -14.02 -0.24 -20.13
C LYS A 116 -13.27 -0.26 -18.80
N ALA A 117 -14.00 -0.20 -17.69
CA ALA A 117 -13.41 -0.37 -16.36
C ALA A 117 -12.87 -1.81 -16.20
N CYS A 118 -11.90 -1.97 -15.30
CA CYS A 118 -11.37 -3.29 -14.97
C CYS A 118 -12.44 -4.15 -14.27
N PRO A 119 -12.53 -5.44 -14.60
CA PRO A 119 -13.58 -6.31 -14.10
C PRO A 119 -13.31 -6.85 -12.68
N TYR A 120 -12.29 -6.34 -12.00
CA TYR A 120 -11.97 -6.66 -10.62
C TYR A 120 -11.29 -5.48 -9.94
N ARG A 121 -11.46 -5.39 -8.62
CA ARG A 121 -10.87 -4.36 -7.78
C ARG A 121 -10.69 -4.91 -6.36
N PHE A 122 -9.59 -4.54 -5.72
CA PHE A 122 -9.26 -4.97 -4.36
C PHE A 122 -8.87 -3.80 -3.47
N HIS A 123 -9.12 -3.95 -2.17
CA HIS A 123 -8.44 -3.23 -1.11
C HIS A 123 -7.69 -4.19 -0.21
N LEU A 124 -6.72 -3.67 0.55
CA LEU A 124 -6.01 -4.46 1.56
C LEU A 124 -6.61 -4.21 2.93
N GLU A 125 -6.74 -5.28 3.69
CA GLU A 125 -7.01 -5.27 5.11
C GLU A 125 -5.82 -5.82 5.87
N GLY A 126 -5.51 -5.16 6.98
CA GLY A 126 -4.51 -5.56 7.96
C GLY A 126 -4.79 -4.83 9.27
N PRO A 127 -4.30 -5.34 10.41
CA PRO A 127 -4.45 -4.62 11.66
C PRO A 127 -3.69 -3.29 11.59
N ALA A 128 -4.28 -2.21 12.09
CA ALA A 128 -3.58 -0.93 12.16
C ALA A 128 -2.36 -0.99 13.10
N ARG A 129 -2.42 -1.86 14.12
CA ARG A 129 -1.41 -1.99 15.16
C ARG A 129 -1.35 -3.39 15.74
N VAL A 130 -0.14 -3.86 16.07
CA VAL A 130 0.13 -5.12 16.77
C VAL A 130 1.25 -4.95 17.81
N THR A 131 1.44 -5.94 18.68
CA THR A 131 2.61 -6.00 19.56
C THR A 131 3.73 -6.77 18.88
N GLU A 132 4.98 -6.37 19.11
CA GLU A 132 6.15 -7.10 18.64
C GLU A 132 6.09 -8.59 19.04
N GLY A 133 6.19 -9.45 18.03
CA GLY A 133 6.10 -10.90 18.19
C GLY A 133 4.74 -11.49 17.81
N ASP A 134 3.71 -10.66 17.63
CA ASP A 134 2.43 -11.09 17.08
C ASP A 134 2.57 -11.47 15.60
N LEU A 135 1.72 -12.40 15.15
CA LEU A 135 1.55 -12.72 13.74
C LEU A 135 0.56 -11.74 13.11
N VAL A 136 1.00 -11.05 12.06
CA VAL A 136 0.21 -10.06 11.33
C VAL A 136 -0.37 -10.73 10.07
N THR A 137 -1.67 -10.63 9.87
CA THR A 137 -2.33 -11.16 8.66
C THR A 137 -2.79 -10.01 7.78
N PHE A 138 -2.36 -10.04 6.51
CA PHE A 138 -2.82 -9.11 5.48
C PHE A 138 -3.67 -9.86 4.46
N THR A 139 -4.81 -9.30 4.08
CA THR A 139 -5.76 -9.92 3.16
C THR A 139 -6.18 -8.94 2.08
N ALA A 140 -6.16 -9.40 0.83
CA ALA A 140 -6.76 -8.73 -0.31
C ALA A 140 -8.26 -9.04 -0.34
N VAL A 141 -9.07 -8.02 -0.08
CA VAL A 141 -10.52 -8.14 -0.09
C VAL A 141 -11.05 -7.60 -1.43
N PRO A 142 -11.85 -8.38 -2.18
CA PRO A 142 -12.41 -7.91 -3.44
C PRO A 142 -13.53 -6.90 -3.19
N ASP A 143 -13.38 -5.69 -3.73
CA ASP A 143 -14.50 -4.76 -3.94
C ASP A 143 -15.41 -5.28 -5.07
N ILE A 144 -14.79 -5.88 -6.09
CA ILE A 144 -15.43 -6.49 -7.24
C ILE A 144 -14.74 -7.83 -7.50
N GLU A 145 -15.50 -8.93 -7.45
CA GLU A 145 -14.98 -10.27 -7.69
C GLU A 145 -14.49 -10.45 -9.12
N SER A 146 -13.32 -11.07 -9.26
CA SER A 146 -12.75 -11.35 -10.57
C SER A 146 -13.42 -12.55 -11.23
N PRO A 147 -13.87 -12.42 -12.50
CA PRO A 147 -14.38 -13.55 -13.27
C PRO A 147 -13.25 -14.47 -13.79
N ILE A 148 -11.99 -14.09 -13.60
CA ILE A 148 -10.81 -14.79 -14.10
C ILE A 148 -9.79 -15.07 -12.98
N PRO A 149 -8.91 -16.07 -13.14
CA PRO A 149 -7.80 -16.29 -12.22
C PRO A 149 -6.85 -15.09 -12.16
N LEU A 150 -6.37 -14.79 -10.95
CA LEU A 150 -5.45 -13.68 -10.67
C LEU A 150 -4.13 -14.20 -10.10
N LYS A 151 -3.07 -13.42 -10.27
CA LYS A 151 -1.74 -13.64 -9.69
C LYS A 151 -1.50 -12.61 -8.59
N PHE A 152 -1.15 -13.08 -7.40
CA PHE A 152 -0.87 -12.25 -6.23
C PHE A 152 0.63 -12.27 -5.93
N ALA A 153 1.27 -11.10 -5.99
CA ALA A 153 2.67 -10.94 -5.62
C ALA A 153 2.78 -9.99 -4.44
N TRP A 154 3.25 -10.52 -3.31
CA TRP A 154 3.40 -9.77 -2.07
C TRP A 154 4.83 -9.29 -1.86
N ARG A 155 4.97 -8.08 -1.32
CA ARG A 155 6.22 -7.52 -0.81
C ARG A 155 5.99 -6.92 0.56
N VAL A 156 6.90 -7.17 1.49
CA VAL A 156 6.86 -6.60 2.83
C VAL A 156 8.22 -5.95 3.12
N ASP A 157 8.25 -4.75 3.70
CA ASP A 157 9.49 -4.00 3.97
C ASP A 157 10.19 -4.42 5.28
N ASN A 158 9.41 -4.80 6.30
CA ASN A 158 9.86 -5.22 7.61
C ASN A 158 9.12 -6.49 8.07
N GLY A 159 9.79 -7.33 8.87
CA GLY A 159 9.26 -8.64 9.27
C GLY A 159 9.52 -9.72 8.23
N THR A 160 8.96 -10.91 8.46
CA THR A 160 9.17 -12.08 7.58
C THR A 160 7.83 -12.74 7.24
N VAL A 161 7.54 -12.92 5.96
CA VAL A 161 6.35 -13.67 5.53
C VAL A 161 6.53 -15.14 5.91
N THR A 162 5.64 -15.66 6.74
CA THR A 162 5.67 -17.05 7.22
C THR A 162 4.80 -17.97 6.36
N SER A 163 3.77 -17.44 5.70
CA SER A 163 2.87 -18.21 4.84
C SER A 163 2.06 -17.33 3.87
N GLY A 164 1.43 -17.97 2.87
CA GLY A 164 0.42 -17.33 2.01
C GLY A 164 0.91 -16.65 0.73
N LEU A 165 2.20 -16.75 0.41
CA LEU A 165 2.74 -16.22 -0.86
C LEU A 165 2.00 -16.81 -2.07
N GLY A 166 1.71 -15.96 -3.06
CA GLY A 166 0.94 -16.36 -4.24
C GLY A 166 -0.58 -16.43 -4.02
N THR A 167 -1.07 -16.11 -2.82
CA THR A 167 -2.50 -16.16 -2.47
C THR A 167 -3.04 -14.77 -2.07
N PRO A 168 -4.38 -14.61 -1.93
CA PRO A 168 -4.96 -13.34 -1.49
C PRO A 168 -4.64 -12.96 -0.03
N THR A 169 -4.03 -13.85 0.76
CA THR A 169 -3.75 -13.60 2.18
C THR A 169 -2.33 -14.03 2.52
N ILE A 170 -1.59 -13.21 3.27
CA ILE A 170 -0.29 -13.57 3.83
C ILE A 170 -0.27 -13.41 5.33
N THR A 171 0.61 -14.15 6.00
CA THR A 171 0.94 -13.95 7.41
C THR A 171 2.41 -13.54 7.54
N VAL A 172 2.67 -12.54 8.38
CA VAL A 172 3.98 -11.93 8.61
C VAL A 172 4.31 -12.01 10.10
N ASP A 173 5.53 -12.42 10.42
CA ASP A 173 6.10 -12.40 11.76
C ASP A 173 6.74 -11.03 12.06
N SER A 174 6.31 -10.41 13.17
CA SER A 174 6.74 -9.09 13.62
C SER A 174 7.87 -9.09 14.67
N ARG A 175 8.46 -10.25 15.00
CA ARG A 175 9.56 -10.35 15.98
C ARG A 175 10.75 -9.46 15.59
N GLY A 176 11.26 -8.69 16.55
CA GLY A 176 12.39 -7.77 16.34
C GLY A 176 12.00 -6.45 15.65
N MET A 177 10.70 -6.23 15.40
CA MET A 177 10.18 -5.06 14.69
C MET A 177 9.57 -4.00 15.63
N GLY A 178 9.81 -4.09 16.94
CA GLY A 178 9.32 -3.09 17.90
C GLY A 178 9.66 -1.65 17.49
N ASN A 179 8.68 -0.75 17.59
CA ASN A 179 8.74 0.65 17.17
C ASN A 179 9.00 0.86 15.66
N ARG A 180 8.67 -0.14 14.83
CA ARG A 180 8.71 -0.03 13.36
C ARG A 180 7.32 -0.18 12.77
N VAL A 181 7.23 0.08 11.47
CA VAL A 181 6.02 -0.11 10.68
C VAL A 181 6.28 -1.22 9.67
N ILE A 182 5.34 -2.15 9.57
CA ILE A 182 5.30 -3.16 8.52
C ILE A 182 4.41 -2.63 7.40
N ASN A 183 4.96 -2.34 6.22
CA ASN A 183 4.19 -2.06 5.02
C ASN A 183 4.08 -3.33 4.18
N ALA A 184 2.86 -3.85 4.04
CA ALA A 184 2.55 -4.90 3.10
C ALA A 184 2.05 -4.27 1.79
N GLU A 185 2.75 -4.54 0.70
CA GLU A 185 2.38 -4.19 -0.66
C GLU A 185 1.95 -5.44 -1.42
N LEU A 186 0.82 -5.33 -2.10
CA LEU A 186 0.30 -6.36 -2.98
C LEU A 186 0.23 -5.84 -4.40
N ASP A 187 0.79 -6.62 -5.30
CA ASP A 187 0.64 -6.50 -6.75
C ASP A 187 -0.30 -7.60 -7.25
N VAL A 188 -1.47 -7.20 -7.73
CA VAL A 188 -2.48 -8.08 -8.33
C VAL A 188 -2.42 -7.93 -9.84
N ASN A 189 -2.17 -9.03 -10.55
CA ASN A 189 -2.08 -9.03 -12.00
C ASN A 189 -2.82 -10.21 -12.63
N ASP A 190 -3.03 -10.14 -13.95
CA ASP A 190 -3.75 -11.12 -14.74
C ASP A 190 -3.07 -11.34 -16.11
N ASP A 191 -3.34 -12.47 -16.77
CA ASP A 191 -2.78 -12.80 -18.09
C ASP A 191 -3.71 -12.45 -19.26
N VAL A 192 -4.93 -11.97 -18.98
CA VAL A 192 -6.00 -11.78 -19.98
C VAL A 192 -6.01 -10.35 -20.53
N TYR A 193 -5.79 -9.36 -19.67
CA TYR A 193 -5.84 -7.94 -19.99
C TYR A 193 -4.45 -7.32 -20.20
N ASP A 194 -3.41 -8.15 -20.41
CA ASP A 194 -2.04 -7.71 -20.74
C ASP A 194 -1.51 -6.68 -19.71
N GLY A 195 -1.79 -6.91 -18.43
CA GLY A 195 -1.39 -6.04 -17.33
C GLY A 195 -2.12 -4.69 -17.25
N ARG A 196 -3.09 -4.40 -18.11
CA ARG A 196 -3.85 -3.13 -18.08
C ARG A 196 -4.70 -2.96 -16.82
N CYS A 197 -5.03 -4.06 -16.15
CA CYS A 197 -5.80 -4.08 -14.91
C CYS A 197 -4.95 -4.42 -13.67
N ARG A 198 -3.61 -4.32 -13.80
CA ARG A 198 -2.69 -4.49 -12.68
C ARG A 198 -2.97 -3.46 -11.59
N GLN A 199 -3.03 -3.93 -10.35
CA GLN A 199 -3.27 -3.08 -9.16
C GLN A 199 -2.10 -3.24 -8.20
N THR A 200 -1.57 -2.12 -7.73
CA THR A 200 -0.56 -2.08 -6.66
C THR A 200 -1.15 -1.32 -5.49
N ILE A 201 -1.34 -2.03 -4.37
CA ILE A 201 -2.00 -1.52 -3.16
C ILE A 201 -1.14 -1.82 -1.95
N SER A 202 -1.16 -0.96 -0.94
CA SER A 202 -0.34 -1.11 0.26
C SER A 202 -1.08 -0.70 1.53
N VAL A 203 -0.80 -1.37 2.64
CA VAL A 203 -1.35 -1.03 3.96
C VAL A 203 -0.23 -1.07 5.02
N PRO A 204 -0.16 -0.07 5.92
CA PRO A 204 0.77 -0.06 7.04
C PRO A 204 0.19 -0.74 8.28
N THR A 205 1.06 -1.34 9.09
CA THR A 205 0.78 -1.82 10.44
C THR A 205 1.87 -1.32 11.40
N ASP A 206 1.49 -0.61 12.44
CA ASP A 206 2.40 -0.18 13.51
C ASP A 206 2.72 -1.35 14.45
N VAL A 207 3.99 -1.53 14.82
CA VAL A 207 4.42 -2.56 15.78
C VAL A 207 4.87 -1.89 17.09
N GLU A 208 4.09 -2.09 18.15
CA GLU A 208 4.46 -1.65 19.50
C GLU A 208 5.59 -2.54 20.02
N ALA A 209 6.71 -1.92 20.43
CA ALA A 209 7.80 -2.67 21.05
C ALA A 209 7.35 -3.30 22.36
N LEU A 210 7.89 -4.48 22.65
CA LEU A 210 7.71 -5.07 23.97
C LEU A 210 8.27 -4.11 25.04
N PRO A 211 7.59 -3.97 26.19
CA PRO A 211 8.15 -3.25 27.32
C PRO A 211 9.55 -3.81 27.63
N PRO A 212 10.52 -2.95 28.00
CA PRO A 212 11.81 -3.46 28.43
C PRO A 212 11.59 -4.44 29.58
N ASP A 213 12.23 -5.61 29.52
CA ASP A 213 12.28 -6.55 30.64
C ASP A 213 13.02 -5.88 31.80
N ILE A 214 12.29 -5.15 32.64
CA ILE A 214 12.84 -4.63 33.89
C ILE A 214 13.00 -5.85 34.80
N PRO A 215 14.24 -6.26 35.17
CA PRO A 215 14.42 -7.39 36.06
C PRO A 215 13.70 -7.08 37.36
N THR A 216 12.63 -7.83 37.63
CA THR A 216 11.90 -7.68 38.88
C THR A 216 12.84 -8.05 40.02
N PRO A 217 13.06 -7.17 41.00
CA PRO A 217 13.91 -7.49 42.14
C PRO A 217 13.32 -8.71 42.85
N LYS A 218 14.15 -9.70 43.16
CA LYS A 218 13.73 -10.93 43.84
C LYS A 218 14.28 -10.95 45.26
N ALA A 219 13.42 -11.33 46.20
CA ALA A 219 13.86 -11.67 47.54
C ALA A 219 14.74 -12.93 47.48
N PHE A 220 15.79 -12.98 48.29
CA PHE A 220 16.65 -14.15 48.37
C PHE A 220 16.88 -14.55 49.83
N ALA A 221 16.94 -15.86 50.07
CA ALA A 221 17.23 -16.39 51.39
C ALA A 221 18.71 -16.16 51.67
N CYS A 222 19.01 -15.41 52.73
CA CYS A 222 20.39 -15.20 53.15
C CYS A 222 20.91 -16.40 53.95
N ASP A 223 20.12 -16.89 54.91
CA ASP A 223 20.54 -17.98 55.78
C ASP A 223 19.33 -18.68 56.45
N GLU A 224 19.51 -19.93 56.84
CA GLU A 224 18.58 -20.72 57.66
C GLU A 224 19.37 -21.58 58.65
N PHE A 225 19.12 -21.41 59.96
CA PHE A 225 19.86 -22.14 61.00
C PHE A 225 19.08 -22.31 62.31
N ILE A 226 19.41 -23.37 63.05
CA ILE A 226 18.87 -23.63 64.39
C ILE A 226 19.64 -22.79 65.43
N SER A 227 18.92 -22.07 66.29
CA SER A 227 19.55 -21.31 67.38
C SER A 227 20.19 -22.24 68.41
N LYS A 228 21.50 -22.12 68.60
CA LYS A 228 22.28 -22.94 69.55
C LYS A 228 22.88 -22.10 70.67
N SER A 229 23.77 -21.18 70.32
CA SER A 229 24.45 -20.27 71.23
C SER A 229 24.30 -18.84 70.74
N ALA A 230 24.41 -17.86 71.64
CA ALA A 230 24.27 -16.46 71.25
C ALA A 230 25.38 -16.00 70.30
N ASP A 231 26.60 -16.53 70.44
CA ASP A 231 27.73 -16.12 69.63
C ASP A 231 27.71 -16.75 68.23
N ASP A 232 27.19 -17.98 68.09
CA ASP A 232 26.93 -18.56 66.78
C ASP A 232 25.85 -17.77 66.03
N ASP A 233 24.73 -17.46 66.71
CA ASP A 233 23.63 -16.69 66.11
C ASP A 233 24.12 -15.33 65.58
N LYS A 234 24.97 -14.63 66.36
CA LYS A 234 25.61 -13.35 65.97
C LYS A 234 26.40 -13.46 64.67
N ALA A 235 27.28 -14.46 64.56
CA ALA A 235 28.09 -14.66 63.37
C ALA A 235 27.24 -14.95 62.13
N ARG A 236 26.10 -15.63 62.29
CA ARG A 236 25.15 -15.87 61.19
C ARG A 236 24.38 -14.60 60.80
N PHE A 237 24.01 -13.76 61.77
CA PHE A 237 23.40 -12.46 61.49
C PHE A 237 24.33 -11.52 60.71
N ASP A 238 25.64 -11.56 60.98
CA ASP A 238 26.61 -10.69 60.29
C ASP A 238 26.58 -10.85 58.77
N ASN A 239 26.49 -12.09 58.29
CA ASN A 239 26.42 -12.37 56.85
C ASN A 239 25.22 -11.68 56.19
N CYS A 240 24.06 -11.69 56.86
CA CYS A 240 22.84 -11.10 56.31
C CYS A 240 22.78 -9.58 56.49
N VAL A 241 23.31 -9.06 57.60
CA VAL A 241 23.39 -7.61 57.81
C VAL A 241 24.30 -6.97 56.77
N ILE A 242 25.43 -7.59 56.43
CA ILE A 242 26.34 -7.10 55.37
C ILE A 242 25.61 -7.03 54.02
N GLN A 243 24.84 -8.07 53.66
CA GLN A 243 24.09 -8.08 52.40
C GLN A 243 23.03 -6.97 52.35
N VAL A 244 22.34 -6.71 53.47
CA VAL A 244 21.34 -5.66 53.58
C VAL A 244 21.99 -4.28 53.52
N GLN A 245 23.14 -4.07 54.16
CA GLN A 245 23.89 -2.81 54.08
C GLN A 245 24.36 -2.51 52.66
N ASN A 246 24.78 -3.53 51.91
CA ASN A 246 25.19 -3.40 50.52
C ASN A 246 24.02 -3.26 49.52
N THR A 247 22.78 -3.46 49.96
CA THR A 247 21.59 -3.34 49.11
C THR A 247 20.75 -2.14 49.58
N PRO A 248 20.76 -1.00 48.85
CA PRO A 248 19.98 0.18 49.22
C PRO A 248 18.51 -0.16 49.46
N ASP A 249 17.93 0.39 50.53
CA ASP A 249 16.51 0.26 50.90
C ASP A 249 15.96 -1.17 51.09
N ALA A 250 16.81 -2.20 51.01
CA ALA A 250 16.40 -3.57 51.28
C ALA A 250 16.03 -3.76 52.75
N LYS A 251 15.08 -4.65 53.01
CA LYS A 251 14.68 -5.06 54.35
C LYS A 251 15.16 -6.48 54.64
N LEU A 252 15.60 -6.70 55.87
CA LEU A 252 15.88 -8.01 56.42
C LEU A 252 14.63 -8.57 57.07
N TYR A 253 14.07 -9.62 56.49
CA TYR A 253 12.99 -10.38 57.10
C TYR A 253 13.57 -11.55 57.89
N VAL A 254 13.38 -11.54 59.20
CA VAL A 254 13.84 -12.58 60.12
C VAL A 254 12.63 -13.38 60.57
N VAL A 255 12.45 -14.56 59.99
CA VAL A 255 11.43 -15.51 60.40
C VAL A 255 12.01 -16.38 61.52
N ILE A 256 11.37 -16.36 62.69
CA ILE A 256 11.71 -17.23 63.81
C ILE A 256 10.61 -18.28 63.93
N TYR A 257 10.96 -19.53 63.65
CA TYR A 257 10.11 -20.69 63.85
C TYR A 257 10.31 -21.22 65.27
N PRO A 258 9.33 -21.08 66.20
CA PRO A 258 9.50 -21.50 67.58
C PRO A 258 9.66 -23.03 67.70
N GLY A 259 10.64 -23.48 68.47
CA GLY A 259 10.85 -24.91 68.73
C GLY A 259 9.92 -25.47 69.81
N THR A 260 9.61 -26.76 69.73
CA THR A 260 8.82 -27.48 70.75
C THR A 260 9.69 -28.16 71.82
N ASP A 261 11.01 -28.25 71.61
CA ASP A 261 11.93 -28.79 72.59
C ASP A 261 12.02 -27.95 73.89
N LYS A 262 12.52 -28.55 74.97
CA LYS A 262 12.59 -27.90 76.29
C LYS A 262 13.42 -26.62 76.25
N ALA A 263 14.54 -26.59 75.50
CA ALA A 263 15.38 -25.41 75.42
C ALA A 263 14.67 -24.28 74.65
N SER A 264 13.95 -24.59 73.58
CA SER A 264 13.14 -23.61 72.83
C SER A 264 12.03 -22.98 73.67
N ARG A 265 11.30 -23.78 74.46
CA ARG A 265 10.21 -23.27 75.30
C ARG A 265 10.65 -22.47 76.53
N THR A 266 11.88 -22.68 77.02
CA THR A 266 12.36 -22.06 78.26
C THR A 266 13.39 -20.97 78.02
N ARG A 267 14.35 -21.22 77.13
CA ARG A 267 15.47 -20.34 76.84
C ARG A 267 15.29 -19.67 75.49
N ASN A 268 14.99 -20.38 74.42
CA ASN A 268 14.99 -19.81 73.08
C ASN A 268 13.58 -19.37 72.62
N THR A 269 12.87 -18.64 73.50
CA THR A 269 11.53 -18.13 73.18
C THR A 269 11.59 -17.04 72.11
N TYR A 270 10.53 -16.94 71.31
CA TYR A 270 10.41 -15.98 70.22
C TYR A 270 10.72 -14.54 70.66
N GLU A 271 10.13 -14.11 71.78
CA GLU A 271 10.24 -12.74 72.29
C GLU A 271 11.68 -12.44 72.75
N ARG A 272 12.34 -13.41 73.38
CA ARG A 272 13.73 -13.24 73.84
C ARG A 272 14.71 -13.21 72.66
N LEU A 273 14.50 -14.11 71.70
CA LEU A 273 15.33 -14.25 70.51
C LEU A 273 15.19 -13.06 69.55
N SER A 274 13.97 -12.59 69.29
CA SER A 274 13.73 -11.41 68.45
C SER A 274 14.35 -10.17 69.07
N LYS A 275 14.16 -9.92 70.37
CA LYS A 275 14.80 -8.81 71.08
C LYS A 275 16.32 -8.88 71.02
N ARG A 276 16.91 -10.05 71.28
CA ARG A 276 18.37 -10.24 71.25
C ARG A 276 18.96 -10.03 69.85
N ALA A 277 18.31 -10.59 68.83
CA ALA A 277 18.73 -10.45 67.44
C ALA A 277 18.63 -8.99 66.98
N LEU A 278 17.52 -8.29 67.29
CA LEU A 278 17.36 -6.87 67.00
C LEU A 278 18.42 -6.03 67.70
N ASP A 279 18.66 -6.26 68.99
CA ASP A 279 19.66 -5.53 69.77
C ASP A 279 21.06 -5.66 69.17
N TYR A 280 21.43 -6.88 68.76
CA TYR A 280 22.70 -7.12 68.09
C TYR A 280 22.79 -6.43 66.72
N MET A 281 21.81 -6.66 65.83
CA MET A 281 21.83 -6.09 64.47
C MET A 281 21.80 -4.55 64.49
N VAL A 282 21.04 -3.94 65.41
CA VAL A 282 20.91 -2.48 65.51
C VAL A 282 22.06 -1.87 66.28
N ARG A 283 22.29 -2.29 67.54
CA ARG A 283 23.27 -1.63 68.41
C ARG A 283 24.71 -2.00 68.09
N THR A 284 24.96 -3.24 67.66
CA THR A 284 26.32 -3.71 67.37
C THR A 284 26.71 -3.54 65.91
N ARG A 285 25.79 -3.81 64.98
CA ARG A 285 26.06 -3.73 63.54
C ARG A 285 25.55 -2.46 62.86
N GLY A 286 24.83 -1.60 63.59
CA GLY A 286 24.39 -0.30 63.09
C GLY A 286 23.32 -0.38 62.01
N LEU A 287 22.59 -1.50 61.91
CA LEU A 287 21.49 -1.62 60.96
C LEU A 287 20.31 -0.75 61.43
N ASP A 288 19.72 0.02 60.52
CA ASP A 288 18.51 0.80 60.81
C ASP A 288 17.38 -0.15 61.26
N PRO A 289 16.78 0.06 62.46
CA PRO A 289 15.72 -0.81 62.96
C PRO A 289 14.50 -0.90 62.04
N THR A 290 14.22 0.13 61.23
CA THR A 290 13.11 0.12 60.26
C THR A 290 13.33 -0.87 59.12
N ARG A 291 14.58 -1.28 58.90
CA ARG A 291 14.98 -2.26 57.89
C ARG A 291 14.95 -3.70 58.39
N VAL A 292 14.57 -3.95 59.64
CA VAL A 292 14.45 -5.31 60.21
C VAL A 292 12.98 -5.61 60.50
N GLN A 293 12.50 -6.74 59.99
CA GLN A 293 11.13 -7.21 60.20
C GLN A 293 11.17 -8.62 60.79
N PHE A 294 10.61 -8.78 61.99
CA PHE A 294 10.49 -10.10 62.63
C PHE A 294 9.12 -10.71 62.36
N ILE A 295 9.13 -11.98 61.98
CA ILE A 295 7.91 -12.74 61.74
C ILE A 295 7.98 -14.03 62.54
N LYS A 296 6.90 -14.36 63.24
CA LYS A 296 6.76 -15.63 63.95
C LYS A 296 6.23 -16.67 62.97
N GLY A 297 7.06 -17.63 62.59
CA GLY A 297 6.67 -18.75 61.73
C GLY A 297 5.92 -19.83 62.51
N SER A 298 5.52 -20.90 61.82
CA SER A 298 4.98 -22.11 62.46
C SER A 298 5.97 -22.78 63.42
N SER A 299 5.47 -23.70 64.24
CA SER A 299 6.32 -24.43 65.19
C SER A 299 7.17 -25.49 64.50
N ARG A 300 8.42 -25.64 64.94
CA ARG A 300 9.35 -26.71 64.52
C ARG A 300 9.84 -27.50 65.73
N GLU A 301 10.62 -28.56 65.52
CA GLU A 301 11.19 -29.32 66.65
C GLU A 301 12.13 -28.44 67.51
N ARG A 302 13.00 -27.68 66.84
CA ARG A 302 13.94 -26.73 67.46
C ARG A 302 13.74 -25.34 66.90
N THR A 303 14.07 -24.32 67.68
CA THR A 303 13.92 -22.93 67.25
C THR A 303 14.87 -22.62 66.10
N THR A 304 14.32 -22.21 64.97
CA THR A 304 15.05 -21.98 63.73
C THR A 304 14.85 -20.56 63.24
N TYR A 305 15.94 -19.90 62.84
CA TYR A 305 15.92 -18.66 62.09
C TYR A 305 15.93 -18.96 60.59
N LYS A 306 15.11 -18.24 59.83
CA LYS A 306 15.20 -18.17 58.37
C LYS A 306 15.16 -16.70 57.97
N MET A 307 16.19 -16.25 57.27
CA MET A 307 16.38 -14.85 56.95
C MET A 307 16.36 -14.59 55.46
N TRP A 308 15.69 -13.52 55.08
CA TRP A 308 15.54 -13.10 53.69
C TRP A 308 15.92 -11.64 53.54
N VAL A 309 16.69 -11.35 52.49
CA VAL A 309 16.94 -9.98 52.04
C VAL A 309 15.91 -9.67 50.95
N VAL A 310 15.13 -8.62 51.18
CA VAL A 310 14.01 -8.24 50.33
C VAL A 310 14.25 -6.82 49.83
N PRO A 311 14.70 -6.64 48.57
CA PRO A 311 14.82 -5.32 47.96
C PRO A 311 13.45 -4.66 47.75
N PRO A 312 13.38 -3.34 47.56
CA PRO A 312 12.14 -2.65 47.23
C PRO A 312 11.49 -3.22 45.98
N GLY A 313 10.16 -3.43 46.01
CA GLY A 313 9.40 -3.98 44.88
C GLY A 313 9.50 -5.51 44.72
N ALA A 314 10.31 -6.20 45.52
CA ALA A 314 10.35 -7.66 45.52
C ALA A 314 9.12 -8.25 46.21
N GLN A 315 8.66 -9.40 45.71
CA GLN A 315 7.64 -10.19 46.39
C GLN A 315 8.16 -10.65 47.76
N LEU A 316 7.28 -10.63 48.77
CA LEU A 316 7.62 -11.11 50.11
C LEU A 316 7.99 -12.59 50.09
N PRO A 317 8.92 -13.02 50.95
CA PRO A 317 9.34 -14.41 51.01
C PRO A 317 8.17 -15.32 51.40
N PRO A 318 8.16 -16.57 50.95
CA PRO A 318 7.19 -17.56 51.43
C PRO A 318 7.46 -17.84 52.91
N ILE A 319 6.42 -17.69 53.73
CA ILE A 319 6.47 -17.92 55.17
C ILE A 319 5.49 -19.03 55.51
N ASP A 320 6.04 -20.15 55.97
CA ASP A 320 5.30 -21.28 56.53
C ASP A 320 5.02 -21.14 58.04
#